data_AF-S4RJS8-F1
#
_entry.id   AF-S4RJS8-F1
#
_cell.length_a   1.000
_cell.length_b   1.000
_cell.length_c   1.000
_cell.angle_alpha   90.00
_cell.angle_beta   90.00
_cell.angle_gamma   90.00
#
_symmetry.space_group_name_H-M   'P 1'
#
loop_
_entity.id
_entity.type
_entity.pdbx_description
1 polymer ?
#
loop_
_entity_poly.entity_id
_entity_poly.type
_entity_poly.pdbx_seq_one_letter_code
_entity_poly.pdbx_strand_id
1 'polypeptide(L)'
;LPPQGMALLSDTWLLMKMCLRFGVMVINNLVAIPSYLLYLLALLPLRLCRPRLFWELEGVMFKWLLAIVASWGWVAGYTAAVVEWGADVAAIAEDQALVMVNHQSTGDICTLMMCLQDKGTTIRHIMWVMEHIFKFTNFGLVSWVH
;
A
#
# COMPACT_ATOMS: atom_id res chain seq x y z
N LEU A 1 -29.42 16.06 23.86
CA LEU A 1 -29.72 15.90 22.42
C LEU A 1 -29.01 17.04 21.69
N PRO A 2 -28.03 16.78 20.82
CA PRO A 2 -27.42 17.86 20.05
C PRO A 2 -28.49 18.54 19.17
N PRO A 3 -28.44 19.87 18.99
CA PRO A 3 -29.42 20.57 18.17
C PRO A 3 -29.33 20.08 16.72
N GLN A 4 -30.48 19.82 16.08
CA GLN A 4 -30.58 19.20 14.76
C GLN A 4 -29.73 19.89 13.67
N GLY A 5 -29.56 21.21 13.75
CA GLY A 5 -28.69 21.98 12.84
C GLY A 5 -27.19 21.68 12.99
N MET A 6 -26.73 21.29 14.18
CA MET A 6 -25.33 20.94 14.44
C MET A 6 -24.99 19.53 13.95
N ALA A 7 -25.97 18.63 13.95
CA ALA A 7 -25.86 17.30 13.35
C ALA A 7 -25.77 17.36 11.81
N LEU A 8 -26.58 18.22 11.17
CA LEU A 8 -26.54 18.38 9.71
C LEU A 8 -25.18 18.95 9.23
N LEU A 9 -24.62 19.90 9.98
CA LEU A 9 -23.29 20.45 9.72
C LEU A 9 -22.17 19.41 9.93
N SER A 10 -22.29 18.54 10.94
CA SER A 10 -21.33 17.44 11.11
C SER A 10 -21.42 16.39 10.00
N ASP A 11 -22.62 16.08 9.53
CA ASP A 11 -22.84 15.05 8.51
C ASP A 11 -22.36 15.51 7.13
N THR A 12 -22.66 16.77 6.77
CA THR A 12 -22.16 17.40 5.53
C THR A 12 -20.64 17.54 5.53
N TRP A 13 -20.03 17.90 6.66
CA TRP A 13 -18.59 17.94 6.84
C TRP A 13 -17.95 16.55 6.71
N LEU A 14 -18.58 15.53 7.29
CA LEU A 14 -18.13 14.14 7.18
C LEU A 14 -18.20 13.66 5.73
N LEU A 15 -19.31 13.91 5.04
CA LEU A 15 -19.50 13.55 3.64
C LEU A 15 -18.44 14.21 2.74
N MET A 16 -18.18 15.50 2.95
CA MET A 16 -17.14 16.22 2.20
C MET A 16 -15.76 15.58 2.39
N LYS A 17 -15.39 15.22 3.63
CA LYS A 17 -14.14 14.51 3.91
C LYS A 17 -14.08 13.15 3.22
N MET A 18 -15.18 12.40 3.22
CA MET A 18 -15.26 11.10 2.53
C MET A 18 -15.07 11.25 1.02
N CYS A 19 -15.76 12.21 0.39
CA CYS A 19 -15.61 12.48 -1.04
C CYS A 19 -14.19 12.92 -1.41
N LEU A 20 -13.56 13.79 -0.61
CA LEU A 20 -12.19 14.24 -0.84
C LEU A 20 -11.20 13.07 -0.75
N ARG A 21 -11.31 12.25 0.30
CA ARG A 21 -10.45 11.07 0.50
C ARG A 21 -10.62 10.05 -0.63
N PHE A 22 -11.86 9.83 -1.06
CA PHE A 22 -12.16 8.96 -2.20
C PHE A 22 -11.56 9.53 -3.50
N GLY A 23 -11.69 10.82 -3.76
CA GLY A 23 -11.09 11.48 -4.93
C GLY A 23 -9.56 11.34 -4.95
N VAL A 24 -8.90 11.55 -3.81
CA VAL A 24 -7.44 11.35 -3.66
C VAL A 24 -7.07 9.88 -3.93
N MET A 25 -7.83 8.93 -3.41
CA MET A 25 -7.62 7.50 -3.67
C MET A 25 -7.74 7.17 -5.16
N VAL A 26 -8.76 7.70 -5.85
CA VAL A 26 -8.96 7.48 -7.30
C VAL A 26 -7.79 8.06 -8.10
N ILE A 27 -7.39 9.31 -7.84
CA ILE A 27 -6.26 9.95 -8.52
C ILE A 27 -4.97 9.13 -8.31
N ASN A 28 -4.72 8.71 -7.08
CA ASN A 28 -3.55 7.88 -6.77
C ASN A 28 -3.53 6.58 -7.58
N ASN A 29 -4.67 5.88 -7.70
CA ASN A 29 -4.76 4.66 -8.51
C ASN A 29 -4.54 4.95 -10.01
N LEU A 30 -5.13 6.03 -10.53
CA LEU A 30 -4.99 6.44 -11.93
C LEU A 30 -3.55 6.82 -12.30
N VAL A 31 -2.72 7.26 -11.34
CA VAL A 31 -1.30 7.56 -11.56
C VAL A 31 -0.44 6.32 -11.30
N ALA A 32 -0.67 5.63 -10.18
CA ALA A 32 0.12 4.50 -9.72
C ALA A 32 0.16 3.34 -10.74
N ILE A 33 -0.99 2.91 -11.25
CA ILE A 33 -1.09 1.75 -12.16
C ILE A 33 -0.34 2.00 -13.49
N PRO A 34 -0.61 3.09 -14.25
CA PRO A 34 0.11 3.31 -15.50
C PRO A 34 1.59 3.63 -15.26
N SER A 35 1.94 4.35 -14.17
CA SER A 35 3.35 4.58 -13.84
C SER A 35 4.10 3.26 -13.62
N TYR A 36 3.45 2.28 -12.97
CA TYR A 36 4.00 0.94 -12.76
C TYR A 36 4.30 0.22 -14.08
N LEU A 37 3.30 0.17 -14.96
CA LEU A 37 3.42 -0.49 -16.26
C LEU A 37 4.50 0.17 -17.14
N LEU A 38 4.58 1.50 -17.12
CA LEU A 38 5.57 2.25 -17.91
C LEU A 38 6.99 1.97 -17.44
N TYR A 39 7.24 1.92 -16.12
CA TYR A 39 8.59 1.62 -15.66
C TYR A 39 8.97 0.16 -15.93
N LEU A 40 8.05 -0.80 -15.81
CA LEU A 40 8.34 -2.19 -16.14
C LEU A 40 8.73 -2.34 -17.61
N LEU A 41 8.03 -1.64 -18.50
CA LEU A 41 8.37 -1.59 -19.92
C LEU A 41 9.77 -0.98 -20.12
N ALA A 42 10.09 0.09 -19.42
CA ALA A 42 11.41 0.73 -19.48
C ALA A 42 12.54 -0.15 -18.91
N LEU A 43 12.26 -0.96 -17.89
CA LEU A 43 13.21 -1.87 -17.24
C LEU A 43 13.29 -3.26 -17.90
N LEU A 44 12.42 -3.59 -18.86
CA LEU A 44 12.46 -4.84 -19.62
C LEU A 44 13.83 -5.17 -20.26
N PRO A 45 14.54 -4.24 -20.93
CA PRO A 45 15.89 -4.53 -21.43
C PRO A 45 16.87 -4.83 -20.30
N LEU A 46 16.70 -4.20 -19.14
CA LEU A 46 17.54 -4.44 -17.97
C LEU A 46 17.28 -5.83 -17.36
N ARG A 47 16.03 -6.30 -17.40
CA ARG A 47 15.65 -7.67 -16.98
C ARG A 47 16.43 -8.73 -17.78
N LEU A 48 16.62 -8.51 -19.08
CA LEU A 48 17.35 -9.42 -19.97
C LEU A 48 18.87 -9.36 -19.76
N CYS A 49 19.44 -8.17 -19.58
CA CYS A 49 20.90 -8.03 -19.46
C CYS A 49 21.43 -8.27 -18.04
N ARG A 50 20.72 -7.81 -17.00
CA ARG A 50 21.15 -7.85 -15.60
C ARG A 50 19.97 -8.11 -14.66
N PRO A 51 19.51 -9.37 -14.57
CA PRO A 51 18.30 -9.72 -13.81
C PRO A 51 18.41 -9.36 -12.32
N ARG A 52 19.58 -9.51 -11.69
CA ARG A 52 19.75 -9.15 -10.26
C ARG A 52 19.49 -7.67 -10.00
N LEU A 53 19.96 -6.79 -10.89
CA LEU A 53 19.76 -5.34 -10.76
C LEU A 53 18.29 -4.95 -11.00
N PHE A 54 17.62 -5.66 -11.92
CA PHE A 54 16.20 -5.49 -12.17
C PHE A 54 15.37 -5.75 -10.90
N TRP A 55 15.58 -6.88 -10.22
CA TRP A 55 14.80 -7.23 -9.02
C TRP A 55 15.04 -6.26 -7.85
N GLU A 56 16.27 -5.79 -7.66
CA GLU A 56 16.58 -4.76 -6.65
C GLU A 56 15.86 -3.43 -6.94
N LEU A 57 15.92 -2.96 -8.20
CA LEU A 57 15.27 -1.73 -8.61
C LEU A 57 13.75 -1.84 -8.52
N GLU A 58 13.19 -2.95 -8.99
CA GLU A 58 11.77 -3.21 -8.90
C GLU A 58 11.28 -3.22 -7.46
N GLY A 59 12.00 -3.88 -6.54
CA GLY A 59 11.67 -3.88 -5.12
C GLY A 59 11.70 -2.49 -4.50
N VAL A 60 12.63 -1.62 -4.90
CA VAL A 60 12.63 -0.21 -4.51
C VAL A 60 11.40 0.50 -5.05
N MET A 61 11.14 0.44 -6.35
CA MET A 61 10.02 1.15 -6.98
C MET A 61 8.67 0.69 -6.43
N PHE A 62 8.51 -0.61 -6.20
CA PHE A 62 7.31 -1.18 -5.60
C PHE A 62 7.11 -0.72 -4.16
N LYS A 63 8.18 -0.63 -3.35
CA LYS A 63 8.09 -0.03 -2.01
C LYS A 63 7.55 1.40 -2.05
N TRP A 64 7.91 2.18 -3.06
CA TRP A 64 7.41 3.56 -3.21
C TRP A 64 5.95 3.59 -3.65
N LEU A 65 5.55 2.67 -4.53
CA LEU A 65 4.14 2.49 -4.92
C LEU A 65 3.28 2.14 -3.70
N LEU A 66 3.76 1.23 -2.85
CA LEU A 66 3.09 0.84 -1.62
C LEU A 66 3.04 1.99 -0.60
N ALA A 67 4.02 2.90 -0.60
CA ALA A 67 3.97 4.12 0.21
C ALA A 67 2.76 4.99 -0.11
N ILE A 68 2.37 5.06 -1.39
CA ILE A 68 1.18 5.80 -1.83
C ILE A 68 -0.08 5.15 -1.24
N VAL A 69 -0.15 3.82 -1.21
CA VAL A 69 -1.27 3.08 -0.61
C VAL A 69 -1.29 3.26 0.91
N ALA A 70 -0.14 3.16 1.58
CA ALA A 70 -0.01 3.41 3.02
C ALA A 70 -0.45 4.82 3.41
N SER A 71 -0.19 5.81 2.55
CA SER A 71 -0.60 7.21 2.77
C SER A 71 -2.12 7.38 2.91
N TRP A 72 -2.93 6.48 2.34
CA TRP A 72 -4.39 6.56 2.47
C TRP A 72 -4.84 6.33 3.90
N GLY A 73 -4.20 5.39 4.61
CA GLY A 73 -4.47 5.17 6.02
C GLY A 73 -3.98 6.33 6.90
N TRP A 74 -2.87 6.97 6.51
CA TRP A 74 -2.38 8.19 7.15
C TRP A 74 -3.39 9.35 7.02
N VAL A 75 -3.86 9.63 5.79
CA VAL A 75 -4.87 10.68 5.51
C VAL A 75 -6.22 10.37 6.15
N ALA A 76 -6.55 9.08 6.32
CA ALA A 76 -7.74 8.65 7.04
C ALA A 76 -7.66 8.91 8.56
N GLY A 77 -6.46 9.08 9.12
CA GLY A 77 -6.21 9.31 10.54
C GLY A 77 -6.03 8.02 11.35
N TYR A 78 -5.72 6.89 10.69
CA TYR A 78 -5.52 5.60 11.38
C TYR A 78 -4.18 5.50 12.13
N THR A 79 -3.32 6.51 12.04
CA THR A 79 -2.00 6.55 12.68
C THR A 79 -2.05 6.47 14.21
N ALA A 80 -3.13 6.96 14.83
CA ALA A 80 -3.33 6.88 16.27
C ALA A 80 -4.10 5.63 16.71
N ALA A 81 -4.73 4.90 15.78
CA ALA A 81 -5.56 3.73 16.06
C ALA A 81 -4.80 2.41 15.86
N VAL A 82 -3.73 2.43 15.06
CA VAL A 82 -2.90 1.27 14.80
C VAL A 82 -1.74 1.27 15.78
N VAL A 83 -1.75 0.31 16.70
CA VAL A 83 -0.66 0.10 17.66
C VAL A 83 -0.01 -1.24 17.32
N GLU A 84 1.28 -1.20 16.99
CA GLU A 84 2.07 -2.43 16.86
C GLU A 84 2.34 -3.00 18.25
N TRP A 85 2.08 -4.30 18.43
CA TRP A 85 2.31 -4.99 19.69
C TRP A 85 3.18 -6.21 19.46
N GLY A 86 4.16 -6.42 20.35
CA GLY A 86 5.12 -7.52 20.25
C GLY A 86 6.54 -7.05 19.95
N ALA A 87 7.35 -7.93 19.38
CA ALA A 87 8.72 -7.64 19.00
C ALA A 87 8.78 -6.88 17.66
N ASP A 88 9.75 -5.97 17.52
CA ASP A 88 9.95 -5.25 16.27
C ASP A 88 10.41 -6.19 15.16
N VAL A 89 9.59 -6.29 14.11
CA VAL A 89 9.87 -7.11 12.92
C VAL A 89 11.12 -6.65 12.17
N ALA A 90 11.56 -5.40 12.36
CA ALA A 90 12.79 -4.89 11.73
C ALA A 90 14.02 -5.73 12.12
N ALA A 91 14.03 -6.35 13.31
CA ALA A 91 15.13 -7.20 13.77
C ALA A 91 15.30 -8.49 12.95
N ILE A 92 14.24 -8.96 12.29
CA ILE A 92 14.21 -10.20 11.50
C ILE A 92 13.97 -9.93 10.00
N ALA A 93 14.19 -8.70 9.54
CA ALA A 93 13.85 -8.28 8.18
C ALA A 93 14.61 -9.05 7.08
N GLU A 94 15.83 -9.51 7.39
CA GLU A 94 16.71 -10.27 6.49
C GLU A 94 16.67 -11.78 6.76
N ASP A 95 15.94 -12.21 7.80
CA ASP A 95 15.83 -13.62 8.16
C ASP A 95 14.73 -14.31 7.34
N GLN A 96 14.85 -15.63 7.17
CA GLN A 96 13.77 -16.43 6.58
C GLN A 96 12.61 -16.52 7.57
N ALA A 97 11.60 -15.67 7.37
CA ALA A 97 10.42 -15.58 8.21
C ALA A 97 9.14 -15.84 7.40
N LEU A 98 8.17 -16.52 8.03
CA LEU A 98 6.82 -16.70 7.49
C LEU A 98 5.89 -15.65 8.11
N VAL A 99 5.31 -14.79 7.28
CA VAL A 99 4.28 -13.83 7.71
C VAL A 99 2.92 -14.52 7.61
N MET A 100 2.33 -14.85 8.76
CA MET A 100 0.97 -15.37 8.84
C MET A 100 0.02 -14.26 9.26
N VAL A 101 -0.94 -13.95 8.40
CA VAL A 101 -2.04 -13.02 8.66
C VAL A 101 -3.33 -13.81 8.87
N ASN A 102 -4.25 -13.23 9.65
CA ASN A 102 -5.60 -13.79 9.79
C ASN A 102 -6.45 -13.47 8.54
N HIS A 103 -7.78 -13.57 8.65
CA HIS A 103 -8.70 -13.21 7.58
C HIS A 103 -8.37 -11.81 7.03
N GLN A 104 -7.88 -11.75 5.79
CA GLN A 104 -7.36 -10.52 5.22
C GLN A 104 -8.37 -9.87 4.28
N SER A 105 -8.68 -8.60 4.53
CA SER A 105 -9.38 -7.73 3.61
C SER A 105 -8.39 -6.83 2.85
N THR A 106 -8.86 -6.19 1.78
CA THR A 106 -8.06 -5.17 1.07
C THR A 106 -7.70 -3.97 1.96
N GLY A 107 -8.50 -3.68 3.00
CA GLY A 107 -8.21 -2.61 3.95
C GLY A 107 -6.99 -2.90 4.84
N ASP A 108 -6.78 -4.16 5.19
CA ASP A 108 -5.69 -4.58 6.07
C ASP A 108 -4.32 -4.38 5.42
N ILE A 109 -4.26 -4.41 4.10
CA ILE A 109 -3.06 -4.09 3.33
C ILE A 109 -2.58 -2.68 3.61
N CYS A 110 -3.48 -1.69 3.64
CA CYS A 110 -3.09 -0.29 3.84
C CYS A 110 -2.46 -0.12 5.22
N THR A 111 -3.02 -0.79 6.23
CA THR A 111 -2.49 -0.84 7.59
C THR A 111 -1.16 -1.56 7.66
N LEU A 112 -1.05 -2.74 7.03
CA LEU A 112 0.16 -3.54 7.00
C LEU A 112 1.31 -2.80 6.32
N MET A 113 1.04 -2.11 5.20
CA MET A 113 2.03 -1.28 4.53
C MET A 113 2.44 -0.08 5.38
N MET A 114 1.50 0.58 6.07
CA MET A 114 1.82 1.66 6.99
C MET A 114 2.77 1.21 8.11
N CYS A 115 2.54 0.04 8.70
CA CYS A 115 3.39 -0.49 9.77
C CYS A 115 4.78 -0.92 9.28
N LEU A 116 4.86 -1.46 8.06
CA LEU A 116 6.11 -2.02 7.53
C LEU A 116 6.93 -1.01 6.71
N GLN A 117 6.39 0.16 6.36
CA GLN A 117 7.04 1.14 5.47
C GLN A 117 8.42 1.58 5.97
N ASP A 118 8.52 1.75 7.29
CA ASP A 118 9.73 2.24 7.96
C ASP A 118 10.68 1.11 8.40
N LYS A 119 10.28 -0.16 8.25
CA LYS A 119 11.06 -1.34 8.63
C LYS A 119 12.00 -1.81 7.51
N GLY A 120 12.80 -0.87 6.99
CA GLY A 120 13.88 -1.18 6.03
C GLY A 120 13.41 -1.92 4.76
N THR A 121 13.97 -3.11 4.53
CA THR A 121 13.76 -4.00 3.37
C THR A 121 12.56 -4.94 3.53
N THR A 122 11.93 -5.02 4.71
CA THR A 122 10.82 -5.96 4.99
C THR A 122 9.71 -5.87 3.93
N ILE A 123 9.33 -4.66 3.51
CA ILE A 123 8.32 -4.47 2.45
C ILE A 123 8.71 -5.13 1.12
N ARG A 124 10.00 -5.09 0.76
CA ARG A 124 10.48 -5.72 -0.47
C ARG A 124 10.31 -7.23 -0.41
N HIS A 125 10.55 -7.82 0.76
CA HIS A 125 10.45 -9.27 0.98
C HIS A 125 9.02 -9.79 1.03
N ILE A 126 8.03 -8.95 1.35
CA ILE A 126 6.60 -9.33 1.35
C ILE A 126 5.86 -8.96 0.06
N MET A 127 6.57 -8.53 -0.98
CA MET A 127 6.00 -8.17 -2.28
C MET A 127 5.16 -9.31 -2.90
N TRP A 128 5.61 -10.56 -2.72
CA TRP A 128 4.89 -11.75 -3.22
C TRP A 128 3.50 -11.94 -2.60
N VAL A 129 3.31 -11.55 -1.33
CA VAL A 129 2.01 -11.58 -0.64
C VAL A 129 1.07 -10.61 -1.36
N MET A 130 1.60 -9.43 -1.67
CA MET A 130 0.87 -8.36 -2.34
C MET A 130 0.43 -8.72 -3.75
N GLU A 131 1.26 -9.43 -4.51
CA GLU A 131 0.87 -9.96 -5.82
C GLU A 131 -0.37 -10.86 -5.72
N HIS A 132 -0.40 -11.78 -4.75
CA HIS A 132 -1.53 -12.71 -4.60
C HIS A 132 -2.83 -12.01 -4.24
N ILE A 133 -2.75 -10.96 -3.41
CA ILE A 133 -3.95 -10.24 -2.94
C ILE A 133 -4.40 -9.19 -3.95
N PHE A 134 -3.46 -8.51 -4.63
CA PHE A 134 -3.78 -7.45 -5.57
C PHE A 134 -4.37 -7.94 -6.88
N LYS A 135 -4.20 -9.23 -7.23
CA LYS A 135 -4.78 -9.87 -8.42
C LYS A 135 -6.28 -9.60 -8.61
N PHE A 136 -7.02 -9.39 -7.51
CA PHE A 136 -8.47 -9.17 -7.51
C PHE A 136 -8.89 -7.71 -7.23
N THR A 137 -7.95 -6.77 -7.24
CA THR A 137 -8.21 -5.35 -6.99
C THR A 137 -7.95 -4.52 -8.26
N ASN A 138 -8.12 -3.20 -8.20
CA ASN A 138 -7.70 -2.30 -9.29
C ASN A 138 -6.20 -2.43 -9.62
N PHE A 139 -5.38 -2.93 -8.68
CA PHE A 139 -3.98 -3.29 -8.88
C PHE A 139 -3.77 -4.67 -9.54
N GLY A 140 -4.83 -5.37 -9.95
CA GLY A 140 -4.74 -6.70 -10.52
C GLY A 140 -3.91 -6.74 -11.80
N LEU A 141 -4.08 -5.76 -12.68
CA LEU A 141 -3.27 -5.61 -13.89
C LEU A 141 -1.77 -5.54 -13.60
N VAL A 142 -1.37 -4.94 -12.48
CA VAL A 142 0.01 -4.87 -12.01
C VAL A 142 0.49 -6.26 -11.55
N SER A 143 -0.34 -6.98 -10.78
CA SER A 143 -0.05 -8.35 -10.33
C SER A 143 0.03 -9.39 -11.47
N TRP A 144 -0.70 -9.21 -12.58
CA TRP A 144 -0.64 -10.13 -13.73
C TRP A 144 0.64 -9.98 -14.57
N VAL A 145 1.35 -8.86 -14.44
CA VAL A 145 2.51 -8.51 -15.29
C VAL A 145 3.86 -8.72 -14.60
N HIS A 146 3.87 -8.80 -13.27
CA HIS A 146 5.06 -9.09 -12.47
C HIS A 146 5.66 -10.48 -12.83
#